data_AF-A0A7J3QGC6-F1
#
_entry.id   AF-A0A7J3QGC6-F1
#
_cell.length_a   1.000
_cell.length_b   1.000
_cell.length_c   1.000
_cell.angle_alpha   90.00
_cell.angle_beta   90.00
_cell.angle_gamma   90.00
#
_symmetry.space_group_name_H-M   'P 1'
#
loop_
_entity.id
_entity.type
_entity.pdbx_description
1 polymer ?
#
loop_
_entity_poly.entity_id
_entity_poly.type
_entity_poly.pdbx_seq_one_letter_code
_entity_poly.pdbx_strand_id
1 'polypeptide(L)' 'MYKAVCADCGAECEVPFRPTEGRPVYCRECWQKRRAAGGP' A
#
# COMPACT_ATOMS: atom_id res chain seq x y z
N MET A 1 -9.69 9.67 -4.77
CA MET A 1 -8.50 8.81 -4.90
C MET A 1 -7.27 9.69 -4.70
N TYR A 2 -6.29 9.24 -3.91
CA TYR A 2 -5.01 9.91 -3.71
C TYR A 2 -3.90 9.07 -4.33
N LYS A 3 -3.01 9.71 -5.11
CA LYS A 3 -1.83 9.06 -5.66
C LYS A 3 -0.84 8.74 -4.53
N ALA A 4 -0.29 7.53 -4.56
CA ALA A 4 0.71 7.05 -3.63
C ALA A 4 1.67 6.09 -4.32
N VAL A 5 2.82 5.87 -3.70
CA VAL A 5 3.81 4.90 -4.17
C VAL A 5 3.83 3.73 -3.20
N CYS A 6 3.76 2.51 -3.72
CA CYS A 6 3.82 1.30 -2.91
C CYS A 6 5.18 1.19 -2.21
N ALA A 7 5.16 1.05 -0.87
CA ALA A 7 6.36 0.94 -0.07
C ALA A 7 7.12 -0.39 -0.26
N ASP A 8 6.47 -1.42 -0.81
CA ASP A 8 7.10 -2.73 -1.07
C ASP A 8 7.70 -2.83 -2.48
N CYS A 9 6.96 -2.38 -3.51
CA CYS A 9 7.37 -2.58 -4.91
C CYS A 9 7.68 -1.30 -5.68
N GLY A 10 7.43 -0.12 -5.10
CA GLY A 10 7.67 1.17 -5.77
C GLY A 10 6.68 1.53 -6.87
N ALA A 11 5.63 0.72 -7.10
CA ALA A 11 4.62 1.02 -8.11
C ALA A 11 3.71 2.18 -7.67
N GLU A 12 3.33 3.03 -8.62
CA GLU A 12 2.30 4.05 -8.42
C GLU A 12 0.92 3.38 -8.28
N CYS A 13 0.15 3.84 -7.30
CA CYS A 13 -1.21 3.35 -7.04
C CYS A 13 -2.10 4.45 -6.49
N GLU A 14 -3.41 4.20 -6.53
CA GLU A 14 -4.42 5.09 -5.99
C GLU A 14 -5.07 4.49 -4.75
N VAL A 15 -5.15 5.28 -3.69
CA VAL A 15 -5.77 4.88 -2.43
C VAL A 15 -6.94 5.80 -2.06
N PRO A 16 -7.97 5.29 -1.35
CA PRO A 16 -9.12 6.10 -0.95
C PRO A 16 -8.84 7.00 0.27
N PHE A 17 -7.67 6.84 0.91
CA PHE A 17 -7.25 7.61 2.07
C PHE A 17 -6.04 8.50 1.74
N ARG A 18 -5.88 9.61 2.45
CA ARG A 18 -4.71 10.48 2.29
C ARG A 18 -3.47 9.78 2.84
N PRO A 19 -2.39 9.60 2.06
CA PRO A 19 -1.11 9.11 2.57
C PRO A 19 -0.64 9.99 3.73
N THR A 20 -0.21 9.36 4.82
CA THR A 20 0.29 10.05 6.02
C THR A 20 1.74 9.65 6.23
N GLU A 21 2.55 10.61 6.66
CA GLU A 21 3.94 10.35 7.00
C GLU A 21 4.01 9.31 8.13
N GLY A 22 4.91 8.32 8.00
CA GLY A 22 5.05 7.22 8.95
C GLY A 22 4.13 6.01 8.74
N ARG A 23 3.15 6.05 7.82
CA ARG A 23 2.34 4.88 7.43
C ARG A 23 2.64 4.43 6.01
N PRO A 24 3.16 3.21 5.81
CA PRO A 24 3.47 2.71 4.48
C PRO A 24 2.19 2.43 3.68
N VAL A 25 2.18 2.88 2.43
CA VAL A 25 1.09 2.59 1.48
C VAL A 25 1.46 1.35 0.68
N TYR A 26 0.49 0.46 0.46
CA TYR A 26 0.68 -0.75 -0.32
C TYR A 26 -0.30 -0.78 -1.49
N CYS A 27 0.20 -1.17 -2.67
CA CYS A 27 -0.67 -1.51 -3.78
C CYS A 27 -1.49 -2.76 -3.43
N ARG A 28 -2.57 -2.98 -4.19
CA ARG A 28 -3.49 -4.11 -3.97
C ARG A 28 -2.78 -5.46 -3.93
N GLU A 29 -1.79 -5.66 -4.80
CA GLU A 29 -1.03 -6.91 -4.88
C GLU A 29 -0.14 -7.13 -3.65
N CYS A 30 0.65 -6.13 -3.26
CA CYS A 30 1.50 -6.21 -2.07
C CYS A 30 0.67 -6.35 -0.80
N TRP A 31 -0.47 -5.66 -0.71
CA TRP A 31 -1.42 -5.81 0.39
C TRP A 31 -1.98 -7.23 0.50
N GLN A 32 -2.40 -7.82 -0.63
CA GLN A 32 -2.89 -9.20 -0.66
C GLN A 32 -1.79 -10.21 -0.29
N LYS A 33 -0.58 -10.04 -0.82
CA LYS A 33 0.59 -10.89 -0.47
C LYS A 33 0.88 -10.84 1.03
N ARG A 34 0.88 -9.64 1.63
CA ARG A 34 1.08 -9.43 3.07
C ARG A 34 -0.04 -10.04 3.91
N ARG A 35 -1.30 -9.93 3.50
CA ARG A 35 -2.43 -10.58 4.18
C ARG A 35 -2.36 -12.10 4.11
N ALA A 36 -2.00 -12.66 2.96
CA ALA A 36 -1.88 -14.11 2.77
C ALA A 36 -0.76 -14.74 3.59
N ALA A 37 0.31 -13.98 3.87
CA ALA A 37 1.45 -14.43 4.67
C ALA A 37 1.23 -14.38 6.20
N GLY A 38 -0.02 -14.16 6.67
CA GLY A 38 -0.32 -14.08 8.10
C GLY A 38 -0.12 -12.67 8.69
N GLY A 39 -0.47 -11.63 7.93
CA GLY A 39 -0.47 -10.26 8.47
C GLY A 39 -1.41 -10.10 9.68
N PRO A 40 -1.08 -9.18 10.61
CA PRO A 40 -1.71 -9.05 11.94
C PRO A 40 -3.22 -8.79 11.93
#